data_AF-A0A427ACQ6-F1
#
_entry.id   AF-A0A427ACQ6-F1
#
_cell.length_a   1.000
_cell.length_b   1.000
_cell.length_c   1.000
_cell.angle_alpha   90.00
_cell.angle_beta   90.00
_cell.angle_gamma   90.00
#
_symmetry.space_group_name_H-M   'P 1'
#
loop_
_entity.id
_entity.type
_entity.pdbx_description
1 polymer ?
#
loop_
_entity_poly.entity_id
_entity_poly.type
_entity_poly.pdbx_seq_one_letter_code
_entity_poly.pdbx_strand_id
1 'polypeptide(L)'
;MREEAVERLRGVVRDCVSKHLYSSAIFFADKVVAATGDPADIYMQAQALFLGRQYRRALHLLNSSQIVLRDLRFRYLAAKCLVQHP
;
A
#
# COMPACT_ATOMS: atom_id res chain seq x y z
N MET A 1 8.41 17.20 -13.89
CA MET A 1 9.48 16.16 -13.91
C MET A 1 9.29 15.12 -12.81
N ARG A 2 9.46 15.45 -11.50
CA ARG A 2 9.34 14.46 -10.40
C ARG A 2 7.93 13.93 -10.19
N GLU A 3 6.92 14.79 -10.15
CA GLU A 3 5.51 14.39 -9.96
C GLU A 3 5.00 13.49 -11.10
N GLU A 4 5.38 13.79 -12.34
CA GLU A 4 5.05 12.97 -13.51
C GLU A 4 5.68 11.56 -13.43
N ALA A 5 6.91 11.47 -12.92
CA ALA A 5 7.57 10.17 -12.68
C ALA A 5 6.87 9.38 -11.57
N VAL A 6 6.43 10.04 -10.50
CA VAL A 6 5.63 9.44 -9.42
C VAL A 6 4.31 8.90 -9.97
N GLU A 7 3.59 9.67 -10.79
CA GLU A 7 2.32 9.22 -11.36
C GLU A 7 2.50 8.03 -12.32
N ARG A 8 3.58 8.02 -13.12
CA ARG A 8 3.95 6.84 -13.91
C ARG A 8 4.19 5.61 -13.04
N LEU A 9 4.91 5.75 -11.92
CA LEU A 9 5.15 4.65 -10.99
C LEU A 9 3.85 4.16 -10.32
N ARG A 10 2.95 5.06 -9.93
CA ARG A 10 1.60 4.66 -9.46
C ARG A 10 0.86 3.85 -10.52
N GLY A 11 0.98 4.23 -11.80
CA GLY A 11 0.48 3.45 -12.93
C GLY A 11 1.05 2.03 -12.99
N VAL A 12 2.38 1.89 -12.84
CA VAL A 12 3.06 0.58 -12.80
C VAL A 12 2.57 -0.27 -11.63
N VAL A 13 2.36 0.31 -10.45
CA VAL A 13 1.81 -0.41 -9.29
C VAL A 13 0.42 -0.95 -9.61
N ARG A 14 -0.47 -0.12 -10.16
CA ARG A 14 -1.84 -0.53 -10.54
C ARG A 14 -1.83 -1.67 -11.58
N ASP A 15 -0.95 -1.59 -12.57
CA ASP A 15 -0.78 -2.64 -13.59
C ASP A 15 -0.22 -3.94 -13.00
N CYS A 16 0.77 -3.86 -12.09
CA CYS A 16 1.28 -5.04 -11.40
C CYS A 16 0.19 -5.71 -10.57
N VAL A 17 -0.65 -4.93 -9.87
CA VAL A 17 -1.77 -5.45 -9.08
C VAL A 17 -2.81 -6.13 -9.97
N SER A 18 -3.21 -5.52 -11.09
CA SER A 18 -4.20 -6.10 -11.99
C SER A 18 -3.73 -7.40 -12.64
N LYS A 19 -2.42 -7.56 -12.83
CA LYS A 19 -1.77 -8.77 -13.36
C LYS A 19 -1.34 -9.77 -12.29
N HIS A 20 -1.73 -9.56 -11.03
CA HIS A 20 -1.36 -10.41 -9.88
C HIS A 20 0.16 -10.51 -9.62
N LEU A 21 0.96 -9.57 -10.11
CA LEU A 21 2.40 -9.47 -9.88
C LEU A 21 2.70 -8.77 -8.55
N TYR A 22 2.25 -9.36 -7.45
CA TYR A 22 2.23 -8.69 -6.14
C TYR A 22 3.62 -8.33 -5.60
N SER A 23 4.64 -9.16 -5.82
CA SER A 23 6.01 -8.86 -5.39
C SER A 23 6.52 -7.56 -6.05
N SER A 24 6.26 -7.40 -7.35
CA SER A 24 6.61 -6.18 -8.10
C SER A 24 5.77 -4.99 -7.66
N ALA A 25 4.47 -5.17 -7.46
CA ALA A 25 3.59 -4.12 -6.94
C ALA A 25 4.07 -3.58 -5.59
N ILE A 26 4.43 -4.48 -4.66
CA ILE A 26 4.97 -4.12 -3.34
C ILE A 26 6.27 -3.33 -3.48
N PHE A 27 7.19 -3.78 -4.34
CA PHE A 27 8.46 -3.10 -4.57
C PHE A 27 8.27 -1.68 -5.12
N PHE A 28 7.46 -1.51 -6.16
CA PHE A 28 7.23 -0.19 -6.74
C PHE A 28 6.43 0.73 -5.82
N ALA A 29 5.44 0.20 -5.11
CA ALA A 29 4.66 1.00 -4.15
C ALA A 29 5.53 1.53 -3.01
N ASP A 30 6.49 0.75 -2.52
CA ASP A 30 7.50 1.21 -1.55
C ASP A 30 8.29 2.42 -2.07
N LYS A 31 8.67 2.41 -3.36
CA LYS A 31 9.38 3.54 -3.99
C LYS A 31 8.50 4.77 -4.14
N VAL A 32 7.23 4.60 -4.45
CA VAL A 32 6.27 5.72 -4.51
C VAL A 32 6.13 6.34 -3.11
N VAL A 33 5.91 5.53 -2.07
CA VAL A 33 5.79 6.00 -0.69
C VAL A 33 7.05 6.72 -0.22
N ALA A 34 8.22 6.18 -0.51
CA ALA A 34 9.50 6.82 -0.16
C ALA A 34 9.69 8.18 -0.89
N ALA A 35 9.08 8.36 -2.06
CA ALA A 35 9.19 9.58 -2.84
C ALA A 35 8.19 10.67 -2.43
N THR A 36 6.99 10.30 -1.96
CA THR A 36 5.89 11.23 -1.68
C THR A 36 5.57 11.37 -0.20
N GLY A 37 5.56 10.27 0.55
CA GLY A 37 5.00 10.21 1.91
C GLY A 37 3.48 10.39 1.97
N ASP A 38 2.79 10.39 0.83
CA ASP A 38 1.37 10.68 0.76
C ASP A 38 0.53 9.54 1.37
N PRO A 39 -0.52 9.85 2.16
CA PRO A 39 -1.43 8.84 2.70
C PRO A 39 -2.02 7.91 1.64
N ALA A 40 -2.35 8.43 0.46
CA ALA A 40 -2.90 7.62 -0.63
C ALA A 40 -1.90 6.56 -1.12
N ASP A 41 -0.61 6.90 -1.17
CA ASP A 41 0.44 5.99 -1.61
C ASP A 41 0.77 4.96 -0.52
N ILE A 42 0.74 5.37 0.76
CA ILE A 42 0.85 4.44 1.89
C ILE A 42 -0.27 3.41 1.84
N TYR A 43 -1.50 3.85 1.56
CA TYR A 43 -2.63 2.94 1.39
C TYR A 43 -2.44 1.99 0.22
N MET A 44 -1.92 2.48 -0.92
CA MET A 44 -1.60 1.66 -2.09
C MET A 44 -0.57 0.57 -1.76
N GLN A 45 0.49 0.91 -1.02
CA GLN A 45 1.48 -0.07 -0.56
C GLN A 45 0.88 -1.09 0.39
N ALA A 46 0.05 -0.66 1.35
CA ALA A 46 -0.65 -1.57 2.27
C ALA A 46 -1.58 -2.53 1.52
N GLN A 47 -2.28 -2.05 0.49
CA GLN A 47 -3.13 -2.88 -0.36
C GLN A 47 -2.31 -3.91 -1.16
N ALA A 48 -1.17 -3.52 -1.71
CA ALA A 48 -0.27 -4.44 -2.41
C ALA A 48 0.28 -5.52 -1.45
N LEU A 49 0.67 -5.15 -0.23
CA LEU A 49 1.09 -6.10 0.82
C LEU A 49 -0.03 -7.07 1.19
N PHE A 50 -1.26 -6.57 1.37
CA PHE A 50 -2.43 -7.40 1.67
C PHE A 50 -2.71 -8.41 0.56
N LEU A 51 -2.72 -7.97 -0.71
CA LEU A 51 -2.95 -8.85 -1.85
C LEU A 51 -1.83 -9.88 -2.02
N GLY A 52 -0.58 -9.51 -1.70
CA GLY A 52 0.56 -10.41 -1.59
C GLY A 52 0.55 -11.31 -0.33
N ARG A 53 -0.54 -11.33 0.44
CA ARG A 53 -0.74 -12.12 1.68
C ARG A 53 0.23 -11.78 2.82
N GLN A 54 0.83 -10.59 2.80
CA GLN A 54 1.75 -10.12 3.82
C GLN A 54 1.03 -9.29 4.89
N TYR A 55 0.05 -9.92 5.54
CA TYR A 55 -0.91 -9.23 6.42
C TYR A 55 -0.27 -8.53 7.61
N ARG A 56 0.74 -9.15 8.25
CA ARG A 56 1.48 -8.53 9.38
C ARG A 56 2.23 -7.27 8.94
N ARG A 57 2.84 -7.29 7.75
CA ARG A 57 3.54 -6.13 7.19
C ARG A 57 2.56 -5.02 6.81
N ALA A 58 1.43 -5.37 6.19
CA ALA A 58 0.37 -4.42 5.86
C ALA A 58 -0.18 -3.74 7.13
N LEU A 59 -0.49 -4.53 8.16
CA LEU A 59 -0.98 -4.01 9.45
C LEU A 59 0.04 -3.09 10.12
N HIS A 60 1.32 -3.48 10.14
CA HIS A 60 2.37 -2.65 10.71
C HIS A 60 2.49 -1.30 9.98
N LEU A 61 2.48 -1.32 8.64
CA LEU A 61 2.53 -0.11 7.82
C LEU A 61 1.33 0.81 8.06
N LEU A 62 0.13 0.23 8.18
CA LEU A 62 -1.08 1.00 8.47
C LEU A 62 -0.96 1.64 9.86
N ASN A 63 -0.63 0.87 10.90
CA ASN A 63 -0.56 1.37 12.28
C ASN A 63 0.56 2.40 12.50
N SER A 64 1.70 2.26 11.81
CA SER A 64 2.82 3.21 11.93
C SER A 64 2.50 4.58 11.32
N SER A 65 1.56 4.64 10.37
CA SER A 65 1.23 5.87 9.65
C SER A 65 0.47 6.92 10.48
N GLN A 66 0.01 6.61 11.71
CA GLN A 66 -0.87 7.46 12.57
C GLN A 66 -2.20 7.92 11.91
N ILE A 67 -2.40 7.64 10.62
CA ILE A 67 -3.56 8.00 9.80
C ILE A 67 -4.71 7.02 10.02
N VAL A 68 -4.44 5.82 10.52
CA VAL A 68 -5.46 4.78 10.78
C VAL A 68 -6.63 5.32 11.58
N LEU A 69 -6.41 6.15 12.60
CA LEU A 69 -7.51 6.69 13.39
C LEU A 69 -8.36 7.72 12.62
N ARG A 70 -7.80 8.37 11.59
CA ARG A 70 -8.42 9.45 10.84
C ARG A 70 -9.11 9.01 9.55
N ASP A 71 -8.61 7.98 8.87
CA ASP A 71 -9.17 7.49 7.60
C ASP A 71 -9.85 6.11 7.76
N LEU A 72 -11.13 6.04 7.43
CA LEU A 72 -11.94 4.81 7.51
C LEU A 72 -11.37 3.68 6.64
N ARG A 73 -10.79 4.01 5.47
CA ARG A 73 -10.21 3.03 4.55
C ARG A 73 -9.04 2.30 5.20
N PHE A 74 -8.20 3.03 5.95
CA PHE A 74 -7.07 2.48 6.67
C PHE A 74 -7.54 1.55 7.79
N ARG A 75 -8.53 1.95 8.60
CA ARG A 75 -9.10 1.08 9.65
C ARG A 75 -9.68 -0.20 9.07
N TYR A 76 -10.44 -0.07 7.99
CA TYR A 76 -11.05 -1.21 7.33
C TYR A 76 -9.98 -2.21 6.85
N LEU A 77 -8.93 -1.73 6.16
CA LEU A 77 -7.87 -2.61 5.68
C LEU A 77 -7.06 -3.22 6.84
N ALA A 78 -6.81 -2.47 7.91
CA ALA A 78 -6.14 -2.99 9.11
C ALA A 78 -6.95 -4.09 9.79
N ALA A 79 -8.26 -3.87 9.98
CA ALA A 79 -9.17 -4.88 10.51
C ALA A 79 -9.22 -6.12 9.60
N LYS A 80 -9.25 -5.93 8.28
CA LYS A 80 -9.20 -7.04 7.31
C LYS A 80 -7.90 -7.84 7.41
N CYS A 81 -6.76 -7.20 7.67
CA CYS A 81 -5.49 -7.88 7.92
C CYS A 81 -5.55 -8.77 9.16
N LEU A 82 -6.17 -8.30 10.25
CA LEU A 82 -6.34 -9.06 11.49
C LEU A 82 -7.24 -10.28 11.31
N VAL A 83 -8.35 -10.14 10.57
CA VAL A 83 -9.27 -11.26 10.30
C VAL A 83 -8.60 -12.35 9.45
N GLN A 84 -7.77 -11.95 8.47
CA GLN A 84 -7.13 -12.90 7.56
C GLN A 84 -5.89 -13.60 8.16
N HIS A 85 -5.41 -13.11 9.31
CA HIS A 85 -4.29 -13.67 10.07
C HIS A 85 -4.61 -13.57 11.57
N PRO A 86 -5.40 -14.52 12.12
CA PRO A 86 -5.59 -14.62 13.57
C PRO A 86 -4.26 -14.90 14.30
#